data_AF-R6S5B0-F1
#
_entry.id   AF-R6S5B0-F1
#
_cell.length_a   1.000
_cell.length_b   1.000
_cell.length_c   1.000
_cell.angle_alpha   90.00
_cell.angle_beta   90.00
_cell.angle_gamma   90.00
#
_symmetry.space_group_name_H-M   'P 1'
#
loop_
_entity.id
_entity.type
_entity.pdbx_description
1 polymer ?
#
loop_
_entity_poly.entity_id
_entity_poly.type
_entity_poly.pdbx_seq_one_letter_code
_entity_poly.pdbx_strand_id
1 'polypeptide(L)'
;MEDLDLKLSAKEINSKEFQATDGGYDALQVDKYLDLVVNDYIAFEQYSNHMRKIIEQYEELKKTCERYKNKLSEVEYQKALLQEELDVLKQNEGLTSSNIELLQRISVLEHALYNLGKDPSKIK
;
A
#
# COMPACT_ATOMS: atom_id res chain seq x y z
N MET A 1 -19.03 5.75 -13.62
CA MET A 1 -20.17 4.91 -13.21
C MET A 1 -21.38 5.61 -13.76
N GLU A 2 -22.19 4.93 -14.55
CA GLU A 2 -23.36 5.56 -15.20
C GLU A 2 -24.33 5.96 -14.09
N ASP A 3 -24.60 7.26 -13.96
CA ASP A 3 -25.65 7.72 -13.06
C ASP A 3 -26.94 7.01 -13.49
N LEU A 4 -27.59 6.30 -12.57
CA LEU A 4 -28.85 5.65 -12.87
C LEU A 4 -29.84 6.75 -13.29
N ASP A 5 -30.23 6.73 -14.56
CA ASP A 5 -31.22 7.63 -15.13
C ASP A 5 -32.63 7.25 -14.64
N LEU A 6 -32.89 7.56 -13.37
CA LEU A 6 -34.18 7.36 -12.72
C LEU A 6 -35.16 8.40 -13.25
N LYS A 7 -36.26 7.92 -13.84
CA LYS A 7 -37.32 8.78 -14.39
C LYS A 7 -38.22 9.41 -13.34
N LEU A 8 -38.19 8.89 -12.12
CA LEU A 8 -39.05 9.30 -11.02
C LEU A 8 -38.26 9.24 -9.71
N SER A 9 -38.53 10.20 -8.82
CA SER A 9 -38.09 10.22 -7.43
C SER A 9 -39.24 9.85 -6.49
N ALA A 10 -38.91 9.39 -5.27
CA ALA A 10 -39.92 9.09 -4.25
C ALA A 10 -40.84 10.31 -3.98
N LYS A 11 -40.30 11.52 -4.04
CA LYS A 11 -41.05 12.76 -3.91
C LYS A 11 -42.05 12.96 -5.05
N GLU A 12 -41.63 12.74 -6.30
CA GLU A 12 -42.50 12.89 -7.47
C GLU A 12 -43.64 11.87 -7.44
N ILE A 13 -43.36 10.63 -7.05
CA ILE A 13 -44.37 9.57 -6.89
C ILE A 13 -45.38 9.96 -5.81
N ASN A 14 -44.91 10.42 -4.65
CA ASN A 14 -45.78 10.83 -3.53
C ASN A 14 -46.64 12.06 -3.85
N SER A 15 -46.15 12.98 -4.70
CA SER A 15 -46.90 14.18 -5.10
C SER A 15 -47.81 13.96 -6.32
N LYS A 16 -47.87 12.75 -6.88
CA LYS A 16 -48.57 12.49 -8.13
C LYS A 16 -50.08 12.44 -7.91
N GLU A 17 -50.78 13.42 -8.47
CA GLU A 17 -52.24 13.40 -8.54
C GLU A 17 -52.73 12.69 -9.82
N PHE A 18 -53.71 11.81 -9.67
CA PHE A 18 -54.35 11.08 -10.76
C PHE A 18 -55.75 11.64 -11.03
N GLN A 19 -56.10 11.73 -12.31
CA GLN A 19 -57.47 12.07 -12.69
C GLN A 19 -58.37 10.84 -12.52
N ALA A 20 -59.53 11.02 -11.88
CA ALA A 20 -60.52 9.96 -11.75
C ALA A 20 -61.26 9.77 -13.08
N THR A 21 -61.41 8.52 -13.50
CA THR A 21 -62.13 8.12 -14.71
C THR A 21 -63.13 7.02 -14.37
N ASP A 22 -64.30 7.03 -15.03
CA ASP A 22 -65.32 6.00 -14.83
C ASP A 22 -64.76 4.61 -15.19
N GLY A 23 -64.87 3.66 -14.24
CA GLY A 23 -64.28 2.32 -14.36
C GLY A 23 -62.79 2.22 -14.01
N GLY A 24 -62.20 3.26 -13.42
CA GLY A 24 -60.81 3.27 -12.95
C GLY A 24 -60.56 2.41 -11.70
N TYR A 25 -59.28 2.30 -11.33
CA TYR A 25 -58.86 1.64 -10.08
C TYR A 25 -59.35 2.41 -8.85
N ASP A 26 -59.57 1.68 -7.76
CA ASP A 26 -59.91 2.26 -6.46
C ASP A 26 -58.74 3.12 -5.93
N ALA A 27 -59.01 4.41 -5.73
CA ALA A 27 -58.01 5.38 -5.29
C ALA A 27 -57.30 4.96 -3.99
N LEU A 28 -58.02 4.36 -3.04
CA LEU A 28 -57.44 3.92 -1.76
C LEU A 28 -56.48 2.74 -1.93
N GLN A 29 -56.73 1.87 -2.91
CA GLN A 29 -55.82 0.75 -3.20
C GLN A 29 -54.58 1.23 -3.93
N VAL A 30 -54.74 2.17 -4.86
CA VAL A 30 -53.62 2.80 -5.56
C VAL A 30 -52.72 3.54 -4.57
N ASP A 31 -53.29 4.34 -3.67
CA ASP A 31 -52.55 5.11 -2.68
C ASP A 31 -51.70 4.20 -1.77
N LYS A 32 -52.31 3.16 -1.18
CA LYS A 32 -51.60 2.16 -0.37
C LYS A 32 -50.47 1.45 -1.14
N TYR A 33 -50.67 1.21 -2.43
CA TYR A 33 -49.63 0.60 -3.25
C TYR A 33 -48.50 1.59 -3.54
N LEU A 34 -48.83 2.86 -3.82
CA LEU A 34 -47.84 3.91 -4.05
C LEU A 34 -47.03 4.21 -2.79
N ASP A 35 -47.61 4.11 -1.59
CA ASP A 35 -46.85 4.18 -0.33
C ASP A 35 -45.73 3.13 -0.27
N LEU A 36 -46.01 1.89 -0.69
CA LEU A 36 -44.98 0.83 -0.75
C LEU A 36 -43.91 1.17 -1.77
N VAL A 37 -44.30 1.64 -2.95
CA VAL A 37 -43.35 2.04 -4.00
C VAL A 37 -42.48 3.21 -3.53
N VAL A 38 -43.05 4.21 -2.84
CA VAL A 38 -42.30 5.34 -2.28
C VAL A 38 -41.28 4.85 -1.26
N ASN A 39 -41.67 3.94 -0.37
CA ASN A 39 -40.76 3.36 0.63
C ASN A 39 -39.60 2.61 -0.02
N ASP A 40 -39.87 1.82 -1.07
CA ASP A 40 -38.83 1.12 -1.82
C ASP A 40 -37.87 2.12 -2.50
N TYR A 41 -38.40 3.19 -3.11
CA TYR A 41 -37.56 4.23 -3.73
C TYR A 41 -36.67 4.95 -2.71
N ILE A 42 -37.17 5.22 -1.51
CA ILE A 42 -36.35 5.78 -0.41
C ILE A 42 -35.25 4.78 -0.01
N ALA A 43 -35.57 3.50 0.12
CA ALA A 43 -34.60 2.46 0.44
C ALA A 43 -33.51 2.34 -0.65
N PHE A 44 -33.89 2.41 -1.92
CA PHE A 44 -32.94 2.41 -3.05
C PHE A 44 -32.04 3.65 -3.04
N GLU A 45 -32.57 4.83 -2.75
CA GLU A 45 -31.76 6.05 -2.63
C GLU A 45 -30.74 5.94 -1.50
N GLN A 46 -31.14 5.41 -0.34
CA GLN A 46 -30.24 5.13 0.77
C GLN A 46 -29.15 4.12 0.39
N TYR A 47 -29.53 3.04 -0.30
CA TYR A 47 -28.59 2.03 -0.77
C TYR A 47 -27.58 2.61 -1.78
N SER A 48 -28.05 3.42 -2.74
CA SER A 48 -27.20 4.09 -3.73
C SER A 48 -26.19 5.03 -3.06
N ASN A 49 -26.65 5.84 -2.09
CA ASN A 49 -25.78 6.71 -1.31
C ASN A 49 -24.77 5.93 -0.48
N HIS A 50 -25.17 4.80 0.10
CA HIS A 50 -24.26 3.92 0.83
C HIS A 50 -23.20 3.30 -0.10
N MET A 51 -23.61 2.85 -1.28
CA MET A 51 -22.72 2.29 -2.29
C MET A 51 -21.68 3.32 -2.75
N ARG A 52 -22.11 4.57 -3.00
CA ARG A 52 -21.21 5.68 -3.35
C ARG A 52 -20.14 5.90 -2.26
N LYS A 53 -20.52 5.89 -0.98
CA LYS A 53 -19.58 5.99 0.15
C LYS A 53 -18.59 4.83 0.19
N ILE A 54 -19.05 3.60 -0.05
CA ILE A 54 -18.17 2.42 -0.09
C ILE A 54 -17.14 2.55 -1.22
N ILE A 55 -17.56 3.04 -2.39
CA ILE A 55 -16.67 3.25 -3.53
C ILE A 55 -15.60 4.30 -3.20
N GLU A 56 -16.00 5.43 -2.60
CA GLU A 56 -15.06 6.46 -2.14
C GLU A 56 -14.02 5.90 -1.16
N GLN A 57 -14.48 5.11 -0.18
CA GLN A 57 -13.59 4.43 0.77
C GLN A 57 -12.66 3.42 0.09
N TYR A 58 -13.16 2.68 -0.89
CA TYR A 58 -12.38 1.73 -1.66
C TYR A 58 -11.29 2.43 -2.48
N GLU A 59 -11.61 3.54 -3.13
CA GLU A 59 -10.63 4.34 -3.87
C GLU A 59 -9.56 4.93 -2.97
N GLU A 60 -9.94 5.44 -1.80
CA GLU A 60 -8.99 5.92 -0.79
C GLU A 60 -8.07 4.79 -0.31
N LEU A 61 -8.66 3.64 0.05
CA LEU A 61 -7.90 2.47 0.49
C LEU A 61 -6.93 2.01 -0.60
N LYS A 62 -7.38 1.94 -1.87
CA LYS A 62 -6.53 1.59 -3.01
C LYS A 62 -5.32 2.53 -3.13
N LYS A 63 -5.54 3.85 -3.03
CA LYS A 63 -4.46 4.86 -3.04
C LYS A 63 -3.49 4.65 -1.88
N THR A 64 -3.98 4.33 -0.68
CA THR A 64 -3.10 4.05 0.46
C THR A 64 -2.26 2.78 0.23
N CYS A 65 -2.86 1.71 -0.29
CA CYS A 65 -2.14 0.48 -0.64
C CYS A 65 -1.05 0.73 -1.68
N GLU A 66 -1.32 1.51 -2.73
CA GLU A 66 -0.31 1.90 -3.73
C GLU A 66 0.84 2.70 -3.08
N ARG A 67 0.54 3.65 -2.18
CA ARG A 67 1.57 4.37 -1.43
C ARG A 67 2.42 3.45 -0.56
N TYR A 68 1.81 2.50 0.15
CA TYR A 68 2.55 1.55 0.98
C TYR A 68 3.41 0.61 0.14
N LYS A 69 2.90 0.15 -1.01
CA LYS A 69 3.67 -0.66 -1.96
C LYS A 69 4.90 0.08 -2.48
N ASN A 70 4.75 1.36 -2.84
CA ASN A 70 5.88 2.18 -3.28
C ASN A 70 6.90 2.39 -2.15
N LYS A 71 6.44 2.66 -0.93
CA LYS A 71 7.33 2.76 0.24
C LYS A 71 8.07 1.44 0.51
N LEU A 72 7.39 0.30 0.38
CA LEU A 72 8.00 -1.00 0.56
C LEU A 72 9.11 -1.24 -0.47
N SER A 73 8.83 -0.96 -1.75
CA SER A 73 9.82 -1.08 -2.82
C SER A 73 11.04 -0.18 -2.59
N GLU A 74 10.84 1.05 -2.10
CA GLU A 74 11.93 1.96 -1.76
C GLU A 74 12.77 1.40 -0.61
N VAL A 75 12.12 0.95 0.47
CA VAL A 75 12.82 0.35 1.62
C VAL A 75 13.58 -0.91 1.24
N GLU A 76 13.02 -1.76 0.38
CA GLU A 76 13.69 -2.95 -0.14
C GLU A 76 14.92 -2.58 -0.99
N TYR A 77 14.84 -1.54 -1.82
CA TYR A 77 15.98 -1.03 -2.58
C TYR A 77 17.08 -0.49 -1.67
N GLN A 78 16.74 0.34 -0.70
CA GLN A 78 17.70 0.88 0.27
C GLN A 78 18.36 -0.23 1.09
N LYS A 79 17.59 -1.26 1.49
CA LYS A 79 18.14 -2.42 2.18
C LYS A 79 19.13 -3.17 1.31
N ALA A 80 18.85 -3.37 0.02
CA ALA A 80 19.75 -4.05 -0.90
C ALA A 80 21.08 -3.28 -1.07
N LEU A 81 21.02 -1.96 -1.22
CA LEU A 81 22.20 -1.10 -1.28
C LEU A 81 23.05 -1.18 0.00
N LEU A 82 22.41 -1.04 1.16
CA LEU A 82 23.11 -1.14 2.46
C LEU A 82 23.72 -2.53 2.68
N GLN A 83 23.06 -3.58 2.22
CA GLN A 83 23.59 -4.95 2.29
C GLN A 83 24.87 -5.09 1.45
N GLU A 84 24.87 -4.53 0.23
CA GLU A 84 26.04 -4.52 -0.66
C GLU A 84 27.20 -3.71 -0.05
N GLU A 85 26.94 -2.51 0.46
CA GLU A 85 27.94 -1.70 1.17
C GLU A 85 28.55 -2.46 2.36
N LEU A 86 27.71 -3.16 3.13
CA LEU A 86 28.13 -3.92 4.30
C LEU A 86 28.99 -5.14 3.91
N ASP A 87 28.68 -5.79 2.80
CA ASP A 87 29.49 -6.90 2.29
C ASP A 87 30.87 -6.42 1.78
N VAL A 88 30.93 -5.25 1.12
CA VAL A 88 32.20 -4.61 0.73
C VAL A 88 33.03 -4.22 1.96
N LEU A 89 32.40 -3.68 3.00
CA LEU A 89 33.08 -3.34 4.26
C LEU A 89 33.62 -4.59 4.97
N LYS A 90 32.84 -5.68 5.03
CA LYS A 90 33.28 -6.96 5.61
C LYS A 90 34.49 -7.54 4.89
N GLN A 91 34.53 -7.48 3.55
CA GLN A 91 35.69 -7.93 2.78
C GLN A 91 36.94 -7.10 3.11
N ASN A 92 36.79 -5.78 3.23
CA ASN A 92 37.89 -4.90 3.63
C ASN A 92 38.35 -5.12 5.08
N GLU A 93 37.44 -5.35 6.03
CA GLU A 93 37.80 -5.72 7.42
C GLU A 93 38.57 -7.04 7.48
N GLY A 94 38.17 -8.04 6.70
CA GLY A 94 38.89 -9.32 6.61
C GLY A 94 40.30 -9.16 6.05
N LEU A 95 40.45 -8.39 4.96
CA LEU A 95 41.76 -8.04 4.39
C LEU A 95 42.63 -7.26 5.38
N THR A 96 42.04 -6.30 6.09
CA THR A 96 42.75 -5.48 7.09
C THR A 96 43.21 -6.32 8.27
N SER A 97 42.38 -7.24 8.76
CA SER A 97 42.74 -8.15 9.86
C SER A 97 43.87 -9.10 9.45
N SER A 98 43.79 -9.67 8.25
CA SER A 98 44.86 -10.51 7.68
C SER A 98 46.17 -9.74 7.50
N ASN A 99 46.10 -8.49 7.03
CA ASN A 99 47.27 -7.62 6.91
C ASN A 99 47.91 -7.32 8.28
N ILE A 100 47.10 -7.11 9.32
CA ILE A 100 47.60 -6.92 10.71
C ILE A 100 48.30 -8.18 11.21
N GLU A 101 47.73 -9.37 11.00
CA GLU A 101 48.35 -10.65 11.38
C GLU A 101 49.68 -10.89 10.65
N LEU A 102 49.74 -10.57 9.35
CA LEU A 102 50.97 -10.65 8.57
C LEU A 102 52.06 -9.72 9.12
N LEU A 103 51.72 -8.47 9.47
CA LEU A 103 52.65 -7.53 10.08
C LEU A 103 53.17 -8.03 11.43
N GLN A 104 52.30 -8.59 12.28
CA GLN A 104 52.71 -9.20 13.55
C GLN A 104 53.67 -10.37 13.32
N ARG A 105 53.38 -11.23 12.33
CA ARG A 105 54.25 -12.36 11.99
C ARG A 105 55.59 -11.92 11.43
N ILE A 106 55.61 -10.90 10.57
CA ILE A 106 56.85 -10.29 10.05
C ILE A 106 57.68 -9.75 11.21
N SER A 107 57.08 -9.02 12.15
CA SER A 107 57.78 -8.49 13.32
C SER A 107 58.44 -9.59 14.17
N VAL A 108 57.74 -10.71 14.40
CA VAL A 108 58.31 -11.87 15.12
C VAL A 108 59.49 -12.48 14.35
N LEU A 109 59.37 -12.62 13.03
CA LEU A 109 60.44 -13.15 12.18
C LEU A 109 61.66 -12.21 12.15
N GLU A 110 61.45 -10.90 12.09
CA GLU A 110 62.51 -9.89 12.18
C GLU A 110 63.25 -10.01 13.52
N HIS A 111 62.53 -10.12 14.64
CA HIS A 111 63.13 -10.35 15.95
C HIS A 111 63.93 -11.66 16.01
N ALA A 112 63.42 -12.75 15.42
CA ALA A 112 64.14 -14.01 15.36
C ALA A 112 65.44 -13.90 14.54
N LEU A 113 65.40 -13.21 13.39
CA LEU A 113 66.57 -12.97 12.55
C LEU A 113 67.64 -12.12 13.26
N TYR A 114 67.22 -11.05 13.95
CA TYR A 114 68.10 -10.25 14.79
C TYR A 114 68.77 -11.09 15.88
N ASN A 115 68.02 -11.98 16.54
CA ASN A 115 68.57 -12.90 17.55
C ASN A 115 69.57 -13.90 16.95
N LEU A 116 69.38 -14.31 15.70
CA LEU A 116 70.30 -15.15 14.93
C LEU A 116 71.53 -14.39 14.37
N GLY A 117 71.66 -13.10 14.66
CA GLY A 117 72.78 -12.26 14.21
C GLY A 117 72.74 -11.92 12.71
N LYS A 118 71.60 -12.14 12.05
CA LYS A 118 71.36 -11.77 10.65
C LYS A 118 70.53 -10.48 10.64
N ASP A 119 71.15 -9.37 10.24
CA ASP A 119 70.48 -8.07 10.13
C ASP A 119 69.44 -8.11 8.99
N PRO A 120 68.13 -8.08 9.28
CA PRO A 120 67.07 -8.17 8.28
C PRO A 120 67.17 -7.06 7.22
N SER A 121 67.68 -5.88 7.58
CA SER A 121 67.83 -4.74 6.67
C SER A 121 68.92 -4.91 5.61
N LYS A 122 69.74 -5.97 5.71
CA LYS A 122 70.87 -6.24 4.79
C LYS A 122 70.66 -7.45 3.88
N ILE A 123 69.50 -8.11 3.98
CA ILE A 123 69.13 -9.22 3.11
C ILE A 123 68.53 -8.61 1.83
N LYS A 124 69.31 -8.63 0.74
CA LYS A 124 68.87 -8.22 -0.60
C LYS A 124 68.31 -9.40 -1.37
#